data_AF-A0A940EXI0-F1
#
_entry.id   AF-A0A940EXI0-F1
#
_cell.length_a   1.000
_cell.length_b   1.000
_cell.length_c   1.000
_cell.angle_alpha   90.00
_cell.angle_beta   90.00
_cell.angle_gamma   90.00
#
_symmetry.space_group_name_H-M   'P 1'
#
loop_
_entity.id
_entity.type
_entity.pdbx_description
1 polymer ?
#
loop_
_entity_poly.entity_id
_entity_poly.type
_entity_poly.pdbx_seq_one_letter_code
_entity_poly.pdbx_strand_id
1 'polypeptide(L)'
;MSAPVRLVSPRLRATEEAFTEAPRPGSLDGMNVVLLANGKTHGELLLDEVVAVLAEKHALGDVRRWTKPHPSAPPTPEQLDEIRATGGVVLSAIGDCGSCSSCSVVDGIRFERLGMPAAVLITQPFVPTAAAIAAMNGAPSFEVAVMPHPVTSRAPESLRAEARRAAARMESILLHGHHAATAPEAAVALDAGLVDRALADVRAALASDGVDLVLRSLAEGRLTFELVTTDASCADCVMPAATISAMVTSVLTRASGSPVQVHVEDVRLSHGHVTA
;
A
#
# COMPACT_ATOMS: atom_id res chain seq x y z
N MET A 1 -31.45 10.75 35.72
CA MET A 1 -30.00 10.54 35.92
C MET A 1 -29.54 9.63 34.79
N SER A 2 -28.78 10.16 33.83
CA SER A 2 -28.29 9.36 32.69
C SER A 2 -27.12 8.51 33.14
N ALA A 3 -27.14 7.20 32.86
CA ALA A 3 -26.04 6.31 33.19
C ALA A 3 -24.75 6.79 32.47
N PRO A 4 -23.57 6.74 33.12
CA PRO A 4 -22.34 7.18 32.49
C PRO A 4 -22.00 6.27 31.30
N VAL A 5 -21.79 6.89 30.13
CA VAL A 5 -21.27 6.21 28.95
C VAL A 5 -19.85 5.74 29.26
N ARG A 6 -19.66 4.43 29.40
CA ARG A 6 -18.34 3.83 29.56
C ARG A 6 -17.74 3.61 28.18
N LEU A 7 -16.79 4.46 27.80
CA LEU A 7 -15.97 4.24 26.62
C LEU A 7 -15.09 3.02 26.86
N VAL A 8 -15.48 1.88 26.28
CA VAL A 8 -14.69 0.65 26.32
C VAL A 8 -13.75 0.69 25.11
N SER A 9 -12.45 0.58 25.36
CA SER A 9 -11.48 0.43 24.27
C SER A 9 -11.76 -0.89 23.54
N PRO A 10 -12.01 -0.89 22.21
CA PRO A 10 -12.19 -2.11 21.43
C PRO A 10 -10.88 -2.86 21.19
N ARG A 11 -9.75 -2.38 21.76
CA ARG A 11 -8.47 -3.09 21.70
C ARG A 11 -8.63 -4.41 22.46
N LEU A 12 -8.68 -5.52 21.72
CA LEU A 12 -8.35 -6.83 22.27
C LEU A 12 -7.02 -6.68 23.01
N ARG A 13 -6.92 -7.20 24.24
CA ARG A 13 -5.61 -7.41 24.86
C ARG A 13 -4.80 -8.23 23.86
N ALA A 14 -3.63 -7.72 23.46
CA ALA A 14 -2.71 -8.48 22.63
C ALA A 14 -2.51 -9.84 23.32
N THR A 15 -2.85 -10.91 22.63
CA THR A 15 -2.49 -12.25 23.09
C THR A 15 -0.97 -12.29 23.11
N GLU A 16 -0.38 -12.50 24.29
CA GLU A 16 1.08 -12.59 24.52
C GLU A 16 1.74 -13.82 23.85
N GLU A 17 1.01 -14.55 23.01
CA GLU A 17 1.59 -15.61 22.19
C GLU A 17 2.53 -14.98 21.18
N ALA A 18 3.83 -15.15 21.43
CA ALA A 18 4.88 -14.75 20.52
C ALA A 18 4.63 -15.42 19.16
N PHE A 19 4.52 -14.60 18.11
CA PHE A 19 4.38 -15.09 16.76
C PHE A 19 5.58 -15.97 16.40
N THR A 20 5.29 -17.23 16.07
CA THR A 20 6.25 -18.16 15.52
C THR A 20 5.86 -18.43 14.08
N GLU A 21 6.78 -18.19 13.16
CA GLU A 21 6.55 -18.43 11.74
C GLU A 21 6.43 -19.93 11.44
N ALA A 22 5.63 -20.26 10.43
CA ALA A 22 5.58 -21.60 9.88
C ALA A 22 6.96 -22.03 9.35
N PRO A 23 7.28 -23.33 9.34
CA PRO A 23 8.50 -23.84 8.71
C PRO A 23 8.57 -23.42 7.23
N ARG A 24 9.66 -22.78 6.81
CA ARG A 24 9.86 -22.42 5.41
C ARG A 24 10.25 -23.64 4.58
N PRO A 25 9.61 -23.90 3.43
CA PRO A 25 10.07 -24.91 2.50
C PRO A 25 11.37 -24.44 1.83
N GLY A 26 12.25 -25.39 1.50
CA GLY A 26 13.50 -25.07 0.78
C GLY A 26 13.31 -24.72 -0.70
N SER A 27 12.15 -25.05 -1.27
CA SER A 27 11.71 -24.73 -2.64
C SER A 27 10.18 -24.73 -2.70
N LEU A 28 9.58 -24.09 -3.70
CA LEU A 28 8.15 -24.23 -4.00
C LEU A 28 7.86 -25.40 -4.94
N ASP A 29 8.88 -26.12 -5.42
CA ASP A 29 8.71 -27.32 -6.24
C ASP A 29 7.91 -28.40 -5.47
N GLY A 30 6.84 -28.89 -6.10
CA GLY A 30 5.92 -29.87 -5.53
C GLY A 30 5.00 -29.33 -4.44
N MET A 31 5.13 -28.05 -4.07
CA MET A 31 4.29 -27.44 -3.03
C MET A 31 2.90 -27.11 -3.57
N ASN A 32 1.87 -27.49 -2.81
CA ASN A 32 0.52 -27.01 -3.06
C ASN A 32 0.45 -25.51 -2.79
N VAL A 33 -0.31 -24.79 -3.62
CA VAL A 33 -0.51 -23.34 -3.49
C VAL A 33 -1.99 -23.05 -3.25
N VAL A 34 -2.25 -22.44 -2.11
CA VAL A 34 -3.58 -22.00 -1.68
C VAL A 34 -3.75 -20.53 -2.02
N LEU A 35 -4.75 -20.22 -2.85
CA LEU A 35 -5.13 -18.86 -3.20
C LEU A 35 -6.32 -18.44 -2.35
N LEU A 36 -6.11 -17.51 -1.43
CA LEU A 36 -7.18 -16.93 -0.63
C LEU A 36 -7.63 -15.61 -1.24
N ALA A 37 -8.67 -15.68 -2.06
CA ALA A 37 -9.35 -14.52 -2.62
C ALA A 37 -10.33 -13.92 -1.60
N ASN A 38 -10.57 -12.62 -1.71
CA ASN A 38 -11.49 -11.91 -0.82
C ASN A 38 -12.70 -11.30 -1.54
N GLY A 39 -12.90 -11.64 -2.82
CA GLY A 39 -14.04 -11.21 -3.64
C GLY A 39 -13.97 -9.76 -4.14
N LYS A 40 -12.86 -9.05 -3.91
CA LYS A 40 -12.67 -7.70 -4.44
C LYS A 40 -12.30 -7.70 -5.92
N THR A 41 -12.68 -6.62 -6.60
CA THR A 41 -12.30 -6.34 -7.98
C THR A 41 -10.80 -6.54 -8.17
N HIS A 42 -10.43 -7.31 -9.19
CA HIS A 42 -9.06 -7.67 -9.55
C HIS A 42 -8.28 -8.53 -8.53
N GLY A 43 -8.81 -8.83 -7.35
CA GLY A 43 -8.08 -9.66 -6.36
C GLY A 43 -7.72 -11.05 -6.89
N GLU A 44 -8.66 -11.71 -7.57
CA GLU A 44 -8.43 -13.02 -8.19
C GLU A 44 -7.44 -12.95 -9.35
N LEU A 45 -7.56 -11.93 -10.21
CA LEU A 45 -6.63 -11.68 -11.32
C LEU A 45 -5.19 -11.50 -10.82
N LEU A 46 -5.00 -10.77 -9.72
CA LEU A 46 -3.68 -10.58 -9.12
C LEU A 46 -3.12 -11.90 -8.58
N LEU A 47 -3.96 -12.73 -7.94
CA LEU A 47 -3.54 -14.06 -7.47
C LEU A 47 -3.17 -14.98 -8.63
N ASP A 48 -3.96 -14.99 -9.71
CA ASP A 48 -3.68 -15.76 -10.91
C ASP A 48 -2.33 -15.36 -11.53
N GLU A 49 -2.07 -14.06 -11.66
CA GLU A 49 -0.80 -13.59 -12.22
C GLU A 49 0.39 -13.94 -11.30
N VAL A 50 0.24 -13.80 -9.98
CA VAL A 50 1.31 -14.18 -9.04
C VAL A 50 1.62 -15.67 -9.17
N VAL A 51 0.62 -16.54 -9.22
CA VAL A 51 0.85 -17.98 -9.40
C VAL A 51 1.50 -18.28 -10.74
N ALA A 52 1.05 -17.64 -11.83
CA ALA A 52 1.63 -17.84 -13.15
C ALA A 52 3.14 -17.51 -13.14
N VAL A 53 3.52 -16.41 -12.48
CA VAL A 53 4.93 -16.01 -12.32
C VAL A 53 5.72 -17.01 -11.46
N LEU A 54 5.12 -17.57 -10.41
CA LEU A 54 5.78 -18.61 -9.62
C LEU A 54 5.94 -19.91 -10.41
N ALA A 55 4.96 -20.28 -11.22
CA ALA A 55 4.99 -21.49 -12.06
C ALA A 55 6.01 -21.40 -13.20
N GLU A 56 6.44 -20.20 -13.60
CA GLU A 56 7.57 -20.02 -14.54
C GLU A 56 8.91 -20.48 -13.93
N LYS A 57 9.03 -20.49 -12.60
CA LYS A 57 10.29 -20.79 -11.88
C LYS A 57 10.26 -22.11 -11.11
N HIS A 58 9.07 -22.51 -10.65
CA HIS A 58 8.88 -23.66 -9.76
C HIS A 58 7.88 -24.63 -10.37
N ALA A 59 8.15 -25.92 -10.23
CA ALA A 59 7.22 -27.00 -10.57
C ALA A 59 6.18 -27.15 -9.45
N LEU A 60 5.23 -26.21 -9.36
CA LEU A 60 4.20 -26.18 -8.32
C LEU A 60 3.35 -27.47 -8.32
N GLY A 61 2.86 -27.85 -7.13
CA GLY A 61 1.88 -28.92 -6.94
C GLY A 61 0.46 -28.49 -7.31
N ASP A 62 -0.51 -28.86 -6.47
CA ASP A 62 -1.90 -28.49 -6.69
C ASP A 62 -2.14 -27.01 -6.35
N VAL A 63 -2.81 -26.28 -7.24
CA VAL A 63 -3.16 -24.86 -7.05
C VAL A 63 -4.68 -24.76 -6.88
N ARG A 64 -5.12 -24.36 -5.69
CA ARG A 64 -6.54 -24.27 -5.36
C ARG A 64 -6.91 -22.92 -4.80
N ARG A 65 -8.10 -22.42 -5.18
CA ARG A 65 -8.63 -21.14 -4.73
C ARG A 65 -9.80 -21.33 -3.77
N TRP A 66 -9.80 -20.50 -2.73
CA TRP A 66 -10.96 -20.24 -1.88
C TRP A 66 -11.26 -18.76 -1.89
N THR A 67 -12.55 -18.42 -1.88
CA THR A 67 -13.00 -17.04 -1.76
C THR A 67 -13.70 -16.87 -0.42
N LYS A 68 -13.22 -15.91 0.38
CA LYS A 68 -13.83 -15.59 1.68
C LYS A 68 -15.27 -15.12 1.51
N PRO A 69 -16.13 -15.27 2.54
CA PRO A 69 -17.52 -14.80 2.48
C PRO A 69 -17.67 -13.32 2.12
N HIS A 70 -16.76 -12.48 2.62
CA HIS A 70 -16.60 -11.09 2.20
C HIS A 70 -15.19 -10.58 2.54
N PRO A 71 -14.75 -9.41 2.01
CA PRO A 71 -13.36 -8.96 2.15
C PRO A 71 -12.87 -8.77 3.59
N SER A 72 -13.80 -8.42 4.49
CA SER A 72 -13.56 -8.14 5.90
C SER A 72 -13.95 -9.29 6.84
N ALA A 73 -14.23 -10.49 6.32
CA ALA A 73 -14.42 -11.70 7.11
C ALA A 73 -13.16 -12.56 7.06
N PRO A 74 -12.90 -13.38 8.09
CA PRO A 74 -12.00 -14.51 7.97
C PRO A 74 -12.59 -15.58 7.04
N PRO A 75 -11.79 -16.55 6.57
CA PRO A 75 -12.31 -17.77 5.96
C PRO A 75 -13.25 -18.50 6.94
N THR A 76 -14.26 -19.22 6.42
CA THR A 76 -15.15 -20.03 7.29
C THR A 76 -14.38 -21.17 7.95
N PRO A 77 -14.88 -21.74 9.05
CA PRO A 77 -14.26 -22.92 9.66
C PRO A 77 -14.07 -24.07 8.66
N GLU A 78 -15.07 -24.35 7.80
CA GLU A 78 -14.93 -25.40 6.78
C GLU A 78 -13.82 -25.06 5.77
N GLN A 79 -13.73 -23.80 5.33
CA GLN A 79 -12.64 -23.36 4.44
C GLN A 79 -11.28 -23.51 5.10
N LEU A 80 -11.14 -23.19 6.38
CA LEU A 80 -9.88 -23.35 7.11
C LEU A 80 -9.48 -24.83 7.22
N ASP A 81 -10.43 -25.71 7.49
CA ASP A 81 -10.19 -27.15 7.58
C ASP A 81 -9.78 -27.73 6.22
N GLU A 82 -10.45 -27.32 5.14
CA GLU A 82 -10.10 -27.73 3.77
C GLU A 82 -8.72 -27.22 3.33
N ILE A 83 -8.42 -25.95 3.62
CA ILE A 83 -7.12 -25.34 3.32
C ILE A 83 -6.01 -26.07 4.09
N ARG A 84 -6.24 -26.33 5.38
CA ARG A 84 -5.29 -27.06 6.23
C ARG A 84 -5.07 -28.49 5.74
N ALA A 85 -6.13 -29.18 5.32
CA ALA A 85 -6.03 -30.53 4.77
C ALA A 85 -5.28 -30.56 3.42
N THR A 86 -5.38 -29.50 2.63
CA THR A 86 -4.62 -29.33 1.38
C THR A 86 -3.13 -29.12 1.67
N GLY A 87 -2.81 -28.36 2.73
CA GLY A 87 -1.44 -28.01 3.07
C GLY A 87 -0.76 -27.12 2.03
N GLY A 88 0.54 -26.87 2.23
CA GLY A 88 1.34 -26.07 1.32
C GLY A 88 1.50 -24.61 1.75
N VAL A 89 1.58 -23.71 0.77
CA VAL A 89 1.79 -22.26 0.98
C VAL A 89 0.55 -21.45 0.62
N VAL A 90 0.35 -20.31 1.28
CA VAL A 90 -0.84 -19.46 1.11
C VAL A 90 -0.48 -18.12 0.46
N LEU A 91 -1.18 -17.76 -0.60
CA LEU A 91 -1.17 -16.43 -1.21
C LEU A 91 -2.53 -15.77 -0.98
N SER A 92 -2.55 -14.55 -0.43
CA SER A 92 -3.78 -13.80 -0.17
C SER A 92 -3.76 -12.45 -0.87
N ALA A 93 -4.86 -12.10 -1.54
CA ALA A 93 -5.06 -10.77 -2.12
C ALA A 93 -6.55 -10.38 -2.15
N ILE A 94 -6.92 -9.10 -2.10
CA ILE A 94 -6.05 -7.91 -1.94
C ILE A 94 -6.49 -7.05 -0.74
N GLY A 95 -5.53 -6.51 0.00
CA GLY A 95 -5.76 -5.40 0.93
C GLY A 95 -5.56 -4.04 0.27
N ASP A 96 -6.64 -3.41 -0.16
CA ASP A 96 -6.67 -2.09 -0.81
C ASP A 96 -7.51 -1.06 -0.05
N CYS A 97 -7.86 -1.37 1.19
CA CYS A 97 -8.73 -0.58 2.07
C CYS A 97 -8.39 -0.87 3.54
N GLY A 98 -8.84 -0.04 4.48
CA GLY A 98 -8.54 -0.23 5.90
C GLY A 98 -8.98 -1.60 6.46
N SER A 99 -10.25 -1.96 6.24
CA SER A 99 -10.81 -3.20 6.81
C SER A 99 -10.22 -4.47 6.18
N CYS A 100 -10.18 -4.53 4.85
CA CYS A 100 -9.68 -5.68 4.11
C CYS A 100 -8.17 -5.89 4.29
N SER A 101 -7.38 -4.81 4.40
CA SER A 101 -5.93 -4.93 4.69
C SER A 101 -5.72 -5.51 6.09
N SER A 102 -6.50 -5.06 7.06
CA SER A 102 -6.44 -5.57 8.43
C SER A 102 -6.80 -7.06 8.49
N CYS A 103 -7.92 -7.45 7.87
CA CYS A 103 -8.35 -8.85 7.83
C CYS A 103 -7.37 -9.74 7.07
N SER A 104 -6.81 -9.29 5.94
CA SER A 104 -5.86 -10.09 5.15
C SER A 104 -4.55 -10.36 5.91
N VAL A 105 -4.08 -9.40 6.71
CA VAL A 105 -2.92 -9.60 7.59
C VAL A 105 -3.24 -10.59 8.70
N VAL A 106 -4.41 -10.47 9.35
CA VAL A 106 -4.85 -11.42 10.38
C VAL A 106 -4.99 -12.83 9.80
N ASP A 107 -5.50 -12.97 8.57
CA ASP A 107 -5.60 -14.25 7.88
C ASP A 107 -4.21 -14.84 7.61
N GLY A 108 -3.26 -14.03 7.11
CA GLY A 108 -1.87 -14.46 6.92
C GLY A 108 -1.22 -14.96 8.21
N ILE A 109 -1.31 -14.19 9.30
CA ILE A 109 -0.81 -14.57 10.63
C ILE A 109 -1.49 -15.86 11.14
N ARG A 110 -2.77 -16.04 10.84
CA ARG A 110 -3.49 -17.27 11.19
C ARG A 110 -2.92 -18.48 10.47
N PHE A 111 -2.65 -18.40 9.18
CA PHE A 111 -2.05 -19.51 8.43
C PHE A 111 -0.62 -19.82 8.88
N GLU A 112 0.17 -18.79 9.15
CA GLU A 112 1.49 -18.91 9.75
C GLU A 112 1.44 -19.72 11.07
N ARG A 113 0.51 -19.38 11.96
CA ARG A 113 0.28 -20.13 13.22
C ARG A 113 -0.22 -21.56 13.00
N LEU A 114 -0.84 -21.83 11.85
CA LEU A 114 -1.26 -23.18 11.44
C LEU A 114 -0.13 -23.98 10.77
N GLY A 115 1.07 -23.43 10.66
CA GLY A 115 2.22 -24.09 10.05
C GLY A 115 2.23 -23.98 8.51
N MET A 116 1.46 -23.05 7.94
CA MET A 116 1.41 -22.79 6.50
C MET A 116 2.05 -21.43 6.19
N PRO A 117 3.20 -21.39 5.49
CA PRO A 117 3.81 -20.15 5.04
C PRO A 117 2.82 -19.29 4.25
N ALA A 118 2.68 -18.02 4.62
CA ALA A 118 1.68 -17.12 4.03
C ALA A 118 2.29 -15.81 3.52
N ALA A 119 1.92 -15.41 2.31
CA ALA A 119 2.24 -14.10 1.76
C ALA A 119 0.96 -13.33 1.41
N VAL A 120 0.89 -12.07 1.84
CA VAL A 120 -0.29 -11.21 1.69
C VAL A 120 0.06 -10.01 0.81
N LEU A 121 -0.76 -9.74 -0.20
CA LEU A 121 -0.62 -8.60 -1.10
C LEU A 121 -1.48 -7.42 -0.62
N ILE A 122 -0.83 -6.29 -0.34
CA ILE A 122 -1.42 -5.04 0.16
C ILE A 122 -1.05 -3.88 -0.77
N THR A 123 -1.93 -2.89 -0.92
CA THR A 123 -1.60 -1.67 -1.67
C THR A 123 -0.89 -0.64 -0.79
N GLN A 124 0.02 0.13 -1.41
CA GLN A 124 0.96 1.04 -0.73
C GLN A 124 0.39 1.91 0.41
N PRO A 125 -0.79 2.56 0.29
CA PRO A 125 -1.34 3.40 1.36
C PRO A 125 -1.68 2.65 2.66
N PHE A 126 -1.88 1.32 2.60
CA PHE A 126 -2.31 0.51 3.75
C PHE A 126 -1.17 -0.27 4.40
N VAL A 127 0.08 -0.08 3.98
CA VAL A 127 1.26 -0.68 4.62
C VAL A 127 1.36 -0.30 6.10
N PRO A 128 1.16 0.98 6.53
CA PRO A 128 1.19 1.31 7.96
C PRO A 128 0.07 0.61 8.76
N THR A 129 -1.11 0.45 8.16
CA THR A 129 -2.21 -0.32 8.77
C THR A 129 -1.83 -1.79 8.91
N ALA A 130 -1.24 -2.39 7.87
CA ALA A 130 -0.80 -3.78 7.90
C ALA A 130 0.22 -4.02 9.03
N ALA A 131 1.24 -3.17 9.14
CA ALA A 131 2.25 -3.26 10.19
C ALA A 131 1.66 -3.08 11.60
N ALA A 132 0.75 -2.11 11.78
CA ALA A 132 0.09 -1.89 13.07
C ALA A 132 -0.76 -3.10 13.50
N ILE A 133 -1.54 -3.66 12.57
CA ILE A 133 -2.36 -4.84 12.82
C ILE A 133 -1.50 -6.07 13.11
N ALA A 134 -0.40 -6.26 12.37
CA ALA A 134 0.55 -7.32 12.60
C ALA A 134 1.15 -7.26 14.02
N ALA A 135 1.64 -6.09 14.43
CA ALA A 135 2.17 -5.86 15.78
C ALA A 135 1.10 -6.09 16.87
N MET A 136 -0.14 -5.63 16.65
CA MET A 136 -1.26 -5.87 17.57
C MET A 136 -1.61 -7.36 17.73
N ASN A 137 -1.28 -8.19 16.74
CA ASN A 137 -1.47 -9.64 16.75
C ASN A 137 -0.20 -10.40 17.16
N GLY A 138 0.78 -9.72 17.78
CA GLY A 138 2.01 -10.35 18.29
C GLY A 138 3.02 -10.73 17.21
N ALA A 139 2.83 -10.27 15.97
CA ALA A 139 3.65 -10.59 14.80
C ALA A 139 4.33 -9.34 14.21
N PRO A 140 5.14 -8.59 14.96
CA PRO A 140 5.76 -7.34 14.48
C PRO A 140 6.74 -7.56 13.30
N SER A 141 7.23 -8.79 13.11
CA SER A 141 8.04 -9.15 11.95
C SER A 141 7.21 -9.45 10.69
N PHE A 142 5.90 -9.65 10.80
CA PHE A 142 5.04 -10.05 9.70
C PHE A 142 5.00 -8.95 8.64
N GLU A 143 5.60 -9.24 7.49
CA GLU A 143 5.63 -8.36 6.35
C GLU A 143 4.65 -8.76 5.24
N VAL A 144 4.35 -7.80 4.37
CA VAL A 144 3.42 -7.94 3.25
C VAL A 144 4.11 -7.60 1.94
N ALA A 145 3.69 -8.24 0.84
CA ALA A 145 4.05 -7.78 -0.49
C ALA A 145 3.24 -6.52 -0.83
N VAL A 146 3.87 -5.57 -1.52
CA VAL A 146 3.27 -4.24 -1.77
C VAL A 146 3.09 -4.01 -3.26
N MET A 147 1.97 -3.40 -3.64
CA MET A 147 1.74 -2.88 -4.99
C MET A 147 1.13 -1.46 -4.98
N PRO A 148 1.17 -0.70 -6.09
CA PRO A 148 0.59 0.63 -6.12
C PRO A 148 -0.94 0.65 -6.03
N HIS A 149 -1.47 1.72 -5.46
CA HIS A 149 -2.91 2.01 -5.33
C HIS A 149 -3.35 3.08 -6.35
N PRO A 150 -4.61 3.12 -6.81
CA PRO A 150 -5.69 2.15 -6.61
C PRO A 150 -5.60 0.96 -7.57
N VAL A 151 -6.27 -0.14 -7.25
CA VAL A 151 -6.35 -1.32 -8.16
C VAL A 151 -7.62 -1.35 -8.99
N THR A 152 -8.68 -0.68 -8.55
CA THR A 152 -10.02 -0.78 -9.17
C THR A 152 -10.13 -0.08 -10.52
N SER A 153 -9.44 1.04 -10.71
CA SER A 153 -9.51 1.86 -11.93
C SER A 153 -8.39 1.60 -12.93
N ARG A 154 -7.49 0.65 -12.66
CA ARG A 154 -6.31 0.38 -13.51
C ARG A 154 -6.62 -0.69 -14.55
N ALA A 155 -5.99 -0.55 -15.73
CA ALA A 155 -6.08 -1.53 -16.79
C ALA A 155 -5.48 -2.89 -16.36
N PRO A 156 -6.09 -4.02 -16.76
CA PRO A 156 -5.61 -5.36 -16.40
C PRO A 156 -4.13 -5.62 -16.71
N GLU A 157 -3.62 -5.13 -17.83
CA GLU A 157 -2.22 -5.30 -18.26
C GLU A 157 -1.26 -4.62 -17.29
N SER A 158 -1.61 -3.40 -16.85
CA SER A 158 -0.83 -2.68 -15.85
C SER A 158 -0.86 -3.41 -14.51
N LEU A 159 -2.01 -3.98 -14.12
CA LEU A 159 -2.14 -4.74 -12.88
C LEU A 159 -1.29 -6.02 -12.91
N ARG A 160 -1.25 -6.73 -14.04
CA ARG A 160 -0.40 -7.92 -14.21
C ARG A 160 1.09 -7.58 -14.07
N ALA A 161 1.53 -6.47 -14.67
CA ALA A 161 2.92 -6.02 -14.53
C ALA A 161 3.30 -5.69 -13.07
N GLU A 162 2.38 -5.09 -12.29
CA GLU A 162 2.59 -4.89 -10.85
C GLU A 162 2.58 -6.20 -10.07
N ALA A 163 1.64 -7.09 -10.36
CA ALA A 163 1.53 -8.39 -9.70
C ALA A 163 2.80 -9.23 -9.91
N ARG A 164 3.39 -9.18 -11.12
CA ARG A 164 4.68 -9.81 -11.40
C ARG A 164 5.82 -9.27 -10.54
N ARG A 165 5.87 -7.96 -10.27
CA ARG A 165 6.83 -7.39 -9.32
C ARG A 165 6.57 -7.86 -7.90
N ALA A 166 5.31 -7.84 -7.48
CA ALA A 166 4.91 -8.30 -6.15
C ALA A 166 5.17 -9.80 -5.94
N ALA A 167 5.05 -10.62 -6.99
CA ALA A 167 5.27 -12.07 -6.94
C ALA A 167 6.67 -12.43 -6.44
N ALA A 168 7.71 -11.70 -6.85
CA ALA A 168 9.07 -11.92 -6.35
C ALA A 168 9.17 -11.68 -4.84
N ARG A 169 8.46 -10.68 -4.30
CA ARG A 169 8.43 -10.46 -2.85
C ARG A 169 7.62 -11.53 -2.13
N MET A 170 6.47 -11.93 -2.68
CA MET A 170 5.67 -13.02 -2.11
C MET A 170 6.46 -14.34 -2.07
N GLU A 171 7.16 -14.68 -3.15
CA GLU A 171 8.09 -15.82 -3.23
C GLU A 171 9.13 -15.76 -2.11
N SER A 172 9.78 -14.61 -1.93
CA SER A 172 10.78 -14.41 -0.89
C SER A 172 10.21 -14.64 0.52
N ILE A 173 9.00 -14.15 0.81
CA ILE A 173 8.34 -14.33 2.11
C ILE A 173 8.03 -15.82 2.35
N LEU A 174 7.55 -16.52 1.32
CA LEU A 174 7.22 -17.94 1.42
C LEU A 174 8.46 -18.83 1.64
N LEU A 175 9.61 -18.47 1.08
CA LEU A 175 10.84 -19.28 1.17
C LEU A 175 11.76 -18.89 2.32
N HIS A 176 11.76 -17.62 2.73
CA HIS A 176 12.75 -17.10 3.68
C HIS A 176 12.14 -16.53 4.96
N GLY A 177 10.81 -16.45 5.02
CA GLY A 177 10.10 -15.98 6.20
C GLY A 177 9.84 -14.49 6.19
N HIS A 178 9.19 -14.02 7.24
CA HIS A 178 8.85 -12.63 7.41
C HIS A 178 9.97 -11.89 8.12
N HIS A 179 10.50 -10.88 7.46
CA HIS A 179 11.42 -9.96 8.10
C HIS A 179 10.64 -8.71 8.41
N ALA A 180 10.76 -8.21 9.65
CA ALA A 180 10.16 -6.94 10.05
C ALA A 180 10.41 -5.95 8.92
N ALA A 181 9.32 -5.43 8.34
CA ALA A 181 9.41 -4.60 7.16
C ALA A 181 10.49 -3.54 7.43
N THR A 182 11.63 -3.66 6.77
CA THR A 182 12.44 -2.49 6.52
C THR A 182 11.48 -1.51 5.88
N ALA A 183 11.44 -0.28 6.43
CA ALA A 183 10.71 0.84 5.87
C ALA A 183 10.76 0.75 4.33
N PRO A 184 9.65 1.05 3.63
CA PRO A 184 9.49 0.77 2.21
C PRO A 184 10.78 1.04 1.46
N GLU A 185 11.17 0.04 0.66
CA GLU A 185 12.36 0.02 -0.20
C GLU A 185 12.82 1.45 -0.54
N ALA A 186 14.01 1.79 -0.05
CA ALA A 186 14.52 3.13 0.21
C ALA A 186 13.75 4.26 -0.50
N ALA A 187 13.19 5.18 0.30
CA ALA A 187 12.71 6.48 -0.13
C ALA A 187 13.49 6.95 -1.36
N VAL A 188 12.81 7.08 -2.50
CA VAL A 188 13.47 7.56 -3.71
C VAL A 188 13.97 8.95 -3.39
N ALA A 189 15.29 9.15 -3.51
CA ALA A 189 15.91 10.43 -3.22
C ALA A 189 15.15 11.52 -3.98
N LEU A 190 14.60 12.48 -3.23
CA LEU A 190 14.00 13.65 -3.84
C LEU A 190 15.12 14.43 -4.50
N ASP A 191 15.16 14.36 -5.82
CA ASP A 191 15.97 15.19 -6.70
C ASP A 191 15.06 16.00 -7.64
N ALA A 192 15.65 16.97 -8.37
CA ALA A 192 14.89 17.81 -9.29
C ALA A 192 14.17 16.98 -10.38
N GLY A 193 14.77 15.87 -10.83
CA GLY A 193 14.19 15.04 -11.88
C GLY A 193 12.96 14.26 -11.42
N LEU A 194 12.94 13.75 -10.19
CA LEU A 194 11.77 13.13 -9.58
C LEU A 194 10.64 14.17 -9.41
N VAL A 195 10.98 15.37 -8.92
CA VAL A 195 10.01 16.45 -8.71
C VAL A 195 9.37 16.86 -10.04
N ASP A 196 10.15 17.05 -11.09
CA ASP A 196 9.65 17.44 -12.41
C ASP A 196 8.70 16.39 -13.00
N ARG A 197 9.09 15.10 -12.93
CA ARG A 197 8.22 14.01 -13.42
C ARG A 197 6.93 13.89 -12.61
N ALA A 198 7.03 13.95 -11.28
CA ALA A 198 5.89 13.78 -10.40
C ALA A 198 4.89 14.93 -10.52
N LEU A 199 5.36 16.16 -10.74
CA LEU A 199 4.52 17.35 -10.81
C LEU A 199 4.10 17.75 -12.22
N ALA A 200 4.43 16.98 -13.26
CA ALA A 200 4.11 17.32 -14.65
C ALA A 200 2.63 17.64 -14.87
N ASP A 201 1.73 16.78 -14.40
CA ASP A 201 0.28 16.96 -14.53
C ASP A 201 -0.24 18.14 -13.69
N VAL A 202 0.33 18.34 -12.49
CA VAL A 202 -0.03 19.46 -11.61
C VAL A 202 0.38 20.79 -12.25
N ARG A 203 1.59 20.87 -12.82
CA ARG A 203 2.07 22.05 -13.54
C ARG A 203 1.22 22.34 -14.79
N ALA A 204 0.84 21.31 -15.56
CA ALA A 204 -0.01 21.49 -16.72
C ALA A 204 -1.40 22.03 -16.35
N ALA A 205 -1.98 21.54 -15.24
CA ALA A 205 -3.25 22.06 -14.72
C ALA A 205 -3.13 23.53 -14.28
N LEU A 206 -2.11 23.86 -13.49
CA LEU A 206 -1.88 25.24 -13.03
C LEU A 206 -1.58 26.21 -14.19
N ALA A 207 -0.84 25.75 -15.20
CA ALA A 207 -0.54 26.55 -16.38
C ALA A 207 -1.81 26.90 -17.16
N SER A 208 -2.85 26.05 -17.13
CA SER A 208 -4.15 26.36 -17.72
C SER A 208 -4.87 27.50 -16.99
N ASP A 209 -4.55 27.71 -15.70
CA ASP A 209 -5.02 28.84 -14.89
C ASP A 209 -4.09 30.07 -14.98
N GLY A 210 -3.08 30.03 -15.86
CA GLY A 210 -2.11 31.11 -16.08
C GLY A 210 -1.02 31.20 -15.02
N VAL A 211 -0.80 30.13 -14.24
CA VAL A 211 0.20 30.11 -13.16
C VAL A 211 1.16 28.94 -13.33
N ASP A 212 2.44 29.23 -13.20
CA ASP A 212 3.49 28.20 -13.16
C ASP A 212 3.96 27.97 -11.71
N LEU A 213 4.38 26.73 -11.44
CA LEU A 213 4.89 26.30 -10.15
C LEU A 213 6.38 25.96 -10.27
N VAL A 214 7.21 26.92 -9.88
CA VAL A 214 8.67 26.85 -10.06
C VAL A 214 9.33 26.36 -8.78
N LEU A 215 10.14 25.30 -8.88
CA LEU A 215 10.94 24.82 -7.75
C LEU A 215 12.09 25.81 -7.49
N ARG A 216 12.18 26.36 -6.27
CA ARG A 216 13.24 27.30 -5.86
C ARG A 216 14.33 26.66 -5.03
N SER A 217 13.95 25.76 -4.13
CA SER A 217 14.91 25.06 -3.30
C SER A 217 14.43 23.65 -2.96
N LEU A 218 15.42 22.79 -2.79
CA LEU A 218 15.28 21.40 -2.38
C LEU A 218 16.39 21.12 -1.36
N ALA A 219 16.02 20.94 -0.11
CA ALA A 219 16.95 20.69 0.98
C ALA A 219 16.33 19.74 2.01
N GLU A 220 16.96 18.60 2.29
CA GLU A 220 16.59 17.68 3.38
C GLU A 220 15.09 17.34 3.46
N GLY A 221 14.45 17.07 2.30
CA GLY A 221 13.02 16.73 2.24
C GLY A 221 12.06 17.92 2.37
N ARG A 222 12.59 19.15 2.41
CA ARG A 222 11.85 20.40 2.31
C ARG A 222 11.99 20.98 0.90
N LEU A 223 10.86 21.28 0.28
CA LEU A 223 10.79 21.87 -1.04
C LEU A 223 10.09 23.21 -0.95
N THR A 224 10.71 24.25 -1.49
CA THR A 224 10.07 25.55 -1.66
C THR A 224 9.77 25.76 -3.13
N PHE A 225 8.50 26.03 -3.41
CA PHE A 225 8.02 26.41 -4.73
C PHE A 225 7.56 27.86 -4.71
N GLU A 226 7.69 28.53 -5.85
CA GLU A 226 7.14 29.86 -6.08
C GLU A 226 6.06 29.76 -7.16
N LEU A 227 4.93 30.43 -6.91
CA LEU A 227 3.88 30.60 -7.92
C LEU A 227 4.18 31.82 -8.77
N VAL A 228 4.44 31.61 -10.07
CA VAL A 228 4.74 32.67 -11.03
C VAL A 228 3.58 32.82 -11.99
N THR A 229 2.99 34.01 -12.10
CA THR A 229 1.97 34.30 -13.10
C THR A 229 2.61 34.42 -14.48
N THR A 230 2.10 33.68 -15.46
CA THR A 230 2.63 33.67 -16.83
C THR A 230 1.87 34.61 -17.77
N ASP A 231 0.64 35.00 -17.41
CA ASP A 231 -0.18 35.98 -18.12
C ASP A 231 -1.09 36.77 -17.16
N ALA A 232 -1.75 37.83 -17.66
CA ALA A 232 -2.71 38.67 -16.92
C ALA A 232 -4.03 37.93 -16.57
N SER A 233 -3.94 36.71 -16.06
CA SER A 233 -5.10 35.94 -15.61
C SER A 233 -5.70 36.55 -14.34
N CYS A 234 -7.02 36.43 -14.22
CA CYS A 234 -7.78 36.95 -13.10
C CYS A 234 -7.31 36.29 -11.79
N ALA A 235 -6.87 37.10 -10.82
CA ALA A 235 -6.36 36.63 -9.53
C ALA A 235 -7.35 35.72 -8.77
N ASP A 236 -8.65 35.84 -9.07
CA ASP A 236 -9.72 35.05 -8.44
C ASP A 236 -9.90 33.65 -9.03
N CYS A 237 -9.31 33.34 -10.19
CA CYS A 237 -9.45 32.02 -10.84
C CYS A 237 -8.39 31.02 -10.40
N VAL A 238 -7.40 31.44 -9.62
CA VAL A 238 -6.29 30.57 -9.23
C VAL A 238 -6.53 30.01 -7.84
N MET A 239 -6.30 28.70 -7.72
CA MET A 239 -6.37 27.97 -6.46
C MET A 239 -5.48 28.61 -5.35
N PRO A 240 -5.95 28.65 -4.08
CA PRO A 240 -5.15 29.15 -2.97
C PRO A 240 -3.84 28.38 -2.78
N ALA A 241 -2.77 29.07 -2.42
CA ALA A 241 -1.44 28.49 -2.20
C ALA A 241 -1.43 27.33 -1.20
N ALA A 242 -2.29 27.37 -0.17
CA ALA A 242 -2.45 26.27 0.79
C ALA A 242 -2.97 24.98 0.14
N THR A 243 -3.91 25.10 -0.81
CA THR A 243 -4.47 23.95 -1.54
C THR A 243 -3.45 23.40 -2.54
N ILE A 244 -2.71 24.28 -3.23
CA ILE A 244 -1.59 23.88 -4.12
C ILE A 244 -0.52 23.16 -3.30
N SER A 245 -0.13 23.70 -2.15
CA SER A 245 0.85 23.07 -1.25
C SER A 245 0.41 21.67 -0.80
N ALA A 246 -0.87 21.50 -0.42
CA ALA A 246 -1.41 20.21 -0.04
C ALA A 246 -1.40 19.19 -1.20
N MET A 247 -1.77 19.61 -2.41
CA MET A 247 -1.73 18.76 -3.60
C MET A 247 -0.30 18.33 -3.95
N VAL A 248 0.64 19.28 -3.98
CA VAL A 248 2.06 19.03 -4.26
C VAL A 248 2.67 18.12 -3.19
N THR A 249 2.36 18.36 -1.90
CA THR A 249 2.78 17.50 -0.78
C THR A 249 2.31 16.06 -0.98
N SER A 250 1.03 15.88 -1.35
CA SER A 250 0.46 14.55 -1.57
C SER A 250 1.12 13.82 -2.74
N VAL A 251 1.32 14.51 -3.87
CA VAL A 251 1.95 13.94 -5.06
C VAL A 251 3.41 13.55 -4.78
N LEU A 252 4.19 14.44 -4.18
CA LEU A 252 5.59 14.19 -3.88
C LEU A 252 5.80 13.13 -2.80
N THR A 253 4.94 13.08 -1.77
CA THR A 253 5.01 12.05 -0.72
C THR A 253 4.76 10.66 -1.30
N ARG A 254 3.85 10.55 -2.28
CA ARG A 254 3.63 9.29 -3.00
C ARG A 254 4.79 8.93 -3.93
N ALA A 255 5.37 9.91 -4.61
CA ALA A 255 6.46 9.69 -5.56
C ALA A 255 7.80 9.34 -4.88
N SER A 256 8.09 9.94 -3.73
CA SER A 256 9.31 9.67 -2.95
C SER A 256 9.19 8.48 -2.03
N GLY A 257 7.96 8.04 -1.71
CA GLY A 257 7.71 7.04 -0.67
C GLY A 257 8.04 7.52 0.74
N SER A 258 8.24 8.83 0.95
CA SER A 258 8.53 9.44 2.25
C SER A 258 7.83 10.78 2.44
N PRO A 259 7.45 11.15 3.69
CA PRO A 259 6.85 12.45 3.97
C PRO A 259 7.74 13.59 3.50
N VAL A 260 7.16 14.56 2.79
CA VAL A 260 7.85 15.77 2.35
C VAL A 260 7.24 17.02 2.97
N GLN A 261 8.05 18.04 3.21
CA GLN A 261 7.58 19.36 3.60
C GLN A 261 7.55 20.26 2.37
N VAL A 262 6.37 20.70 1.96
CA VAL A 262 6.21 21.63 0.84
C VAL A 262 5.80 23.00 1.36
N HIS A 263 6.56 24.01 0.95
CA HIS A 263 6.19 25.40 1.08
C HIS A 263 5.93 25.98 -0.31
N VAL A 264 4.79 26.63 -0.48
CA VAL A 264 4.45 27.34 -1.72
C VAL A 264 4.36 28.81 -1.38
N GLU A 265 5.31 29.58 -1.91
CA GLU A 265 5.32 31.03 -1.81
C GLU A 265 4.44 31.63 -2.90
N ASP A 266 3.50 32.47 -2.48
CA ASP A 266 2.56 33.14 -3.36
C ASP A 266 2.90 34.63 -3.44
N VAL A 267 3.74 34.98 -4.42
CA VAL A 267 4.21 36.36 -4.61
C VAL A 267 3.12 37.32 -5.09
N ARG A 268 1.93 36.82 -5.41
CA ARG A 268 0.76 37.63 -5.78
C ARG A 268 0.17 38.34 -4.56
N LEU A 269 0.31 37.74 -3.37
CA LEU A 269 -0.19 38.30 -2.12
C LEU A 269 0.73 39.36 -1.52
N SER A 270 2.02 39.38 -1.89
CA SER A 270 2.99 40.39 -1.45
C SER A 270 2.93 41.71 -2.22
N HIS A 271 2.25 41.75 -3.38
CA HIS A 271 2.02 42.98 -4.16
C HIS A 271 0.64 43.60 -3.92
N GLY A 272 -0.19 43.00 -3.08
CA GLY A 272 -1.53 43.48 -2.74
C GLY A 272 -1.61 44.07 -1.34
N HIS A 273 -0.92 45.19 -1.07
CA HIS A 273 -1.33 46.28 -0.17
C HIS A 273 -0.20 47.35 -0.13
N VAL A 274 -0.10 48.13 -1.21
CA VAL A 274 0.49 49.48 -1.16
C VAL A 274 -0.62 50.45 -1.57
N THR A 275 -1.25 51.02 -0.53
CA THR A 275 -2.01 52.28 -0.43
C THR A 275 -2.90 52.75 -1.60
N ALA A 276 -4.20 52.86 -1.32
CA ALA A 276 -4.85 54.16 -1.15
C ALA A 276 -5.92 54.06 -0.06
#